data_AF-Q164J4-F1
#
_entry.id   AF-Q164J4-F1
#
_cell.length_a   1.000
_cell.length_b   1.000
_cell.length_c   1.000
_cell.angle_alpha   90.00
_cell.angle_beta   90.00
_cell.angle_gamma   90.00
#
_symmetry.space_group_name_H-M   'P 1'
#
loop_
_entity.id
_entity.type
_entity.pdbx_description
1 polymer ?
#
loop_
_entity_poly.entity_id
_entity_poly.type
_entity_poly.pdbx_seq_one_letter_code
_entity_poly.pdbx_strand_id
1 'polypeptide(L)' 'MLRFFKFLIYLAVIGFIALAGYTYIGPFFGADFSAPSEETRVPVTLDAE' A
#
# COMPACT_ATOMS: atom_id res chain seq x y z
N MET A 1 11.01 28.91 -19.11
CA MET A 1 10.43 28.34 -17.87
C MET A 1 9.83 26.94 -18.06
N LEU A 2 9.15 26.60 -19.16
CA LEU A 2 8.61 25.25 -19.42
C LEU A 2 9.65 24.10 -19.48
N ARG A 3 10.94 24.40 -19.60
CA ARG A 3 12.01 23.38 -19.71
C ARG A 3 12.25 22.62 -18.40
N PHE A 4 12.09 23.30 -17.26
CA PHE A 4 12.14 22.66 -15.92
C PHE A 4 10.87 21.84 -15.62
N PHE A 5 9.72 22.27 -16.15
CA PHE A 5 8.46 21.58 -15.92
C PHE A 5 8.46 20.16 -16.51
N LYS A 6 9.12 19.96 -17.66
CA LYS A 6 9.36 18.61 -18.20
C LYS A 6 10.08 17.71 -17.20
N PHE A 7 11.09 18.23 -16.50
CA PHE A 7 11.83 17.48 -15.49
C PHE A 7 10.95 17.08 -14.29
N LEU A 8 10.05 17.98 -13.85
CA LEU A 8 9.08 17.66 -12.80
C LEU A 8 8.15 16.52 -13.20
N ILE A 9 7.70 16.48 -14.46
CA ILE A 9 6.89 15.37 -14.97
C ILE A 9 7.69 14.06 -14.95
N TYR A 10 8.94 14.07 -15.43
CA TYR A 10 9.79 12.87 -15.38
C TYR A 10 10.01 12.39 -13.94
N LEU A 11 10.26 13.32 -13.00
CA LEU A 11 10.45 13.00 -11.60
C LEU A 11 9.18 12.44 -10.96
N ALA A 12 8.01 12.99 -11.29
CA ALA A 12 6.72 12.48 -10.83
C ALA A 12 6.46 11.06 -11.35
N VAL A 13 6.76 10.78 -12.62
CA VAL A 13 6.63 9.45 -13.22
C VAL A 13 7.59 8.45 -12.56
N ILE A 14 8.84 8.84 -12.35
CA ILE A 14 9.82 7.98 -11.65
C ILE A 14 9.39 7.71 -10.21
N GLY A 15 8.91 8.74 -9.50
CA GLY A 15 8.39 8.60 -8.14
C GLY A 15 7.18 7.66 -8.08
N PHE A 16 6.27 7.77 -9.04
CA PHE A 16 5.12 6.87 -9.15
C PHE A 16 5.56 5.41 -9.40
N ILE A 17 6.51 5.19 -10.31
CA ILE A 17 7.04 3.85 -10.59
C ILE A 17 7.77 3.28 -9.37
N ALA A 18 8.55 4.10 -8.65
CA ALA A 18 9.23 3.67 -7.44
C ALA A 18 8.24 3.27 -6.35
N LEU A 19 7.15 4.04 -6.19
CA LEU A 19 6.08 3.72 -5.23
C LEU A 19 5.34 2.44 -5.61
N ALA A 20 5.00 2.29 -6.89
CA ALA A 20 4.38 1.08 -7.43
C ALA A 20 5.30 -0.14 -7.31
N GLY A 21 6.61 0.02 -7.55
CA GLY A 21 7.60 -1.04 -7.37
C GLY A 21 7.78 -1.42 -5.90
N TYR A 22 7.71 -0.44 -5.00
CA TYR A 22 7.82 -0.66 -3.56
C TYR A 22 6.74 -1.59 -3.01
N THR A 23 5.57 -1.71 -3.63
CA THR A 23 4.57 -2.71 -3.18
C THR A 23 5.00 -4.15 -3.48
N TYR A 24 5.80 -4.37 -4.53
CA TYR A 24 6.32 -5.68 -4.90
C TYR A 24 7.57 -6.07 -4.11
N ILE A 25 8.47 -5.11 -3.86
CA ILE A 25 9.71 -5.35 -3.10
C ILE A 25 9.58 -5.02 -1.61
N GLY A 26 8.54 -4.30 -1.20
CA GLY A 26 8.26 -3.90 0.19
C GLY A 26 8.29 -5.05 1.20
N PRO A 27 7.73 -6.24 0.88
CA PRO A 27 7.83 -7.41 1.75
C PRO A 27 9.28 -7.82 2.05
N PHE A 28 10.23 -7.66 1.11
CA PHE A 28 11.65 -7.95 1.34
C PHE A 28 12.32 -6.94 2.28
N PHE A 29 11.77 -5.74 2.40
CA PHE A 29 12.22 -4.71 3.34
C PHE A 29 11.45 -4.75 4.68
N GLY A 30 10.61 -5.77 4.91
CA GLY A 30 9.83 -5.93 6.14
C GLY A 30 8.57 -5.06 6.20
N ALA A 31 8.16 -4.43 5.09
CA ALA A 31 6.88 -3.74 4.99
C ALA A 31 5.82 -4.71 4.47
N ASP A 32 4.96 -5.18 5.35
CA ASP A 32 3.81 -6.01 5.01
C ASP A 32 2.52 -5.17 5.11
N PHE A 33 1.84 -5.01 3.98
CA PHE A 33 0.57 -4.28 3.86
C PHE A 33 -0.62 -5.22 3.69
N SER A 34 -0.42 -6.53 3.88
CA SER A 34 -1.51 -7.51 3.81
C SER A 34 -2.47 -7.35 4.99
N ALA A 35 -3.75 -7.63 4.75
CA ALA A 35 -4.73 -7.64 5.82
C ALA A 35 -4.42 -8.80 6.78
N PRO A 36 -4.56 -8.60 8.11
CA PRO A 36 -4.45 -9.69 9.07
C PRO A 36 -5.41 -10.80 8.67
N SER A 37 -4.87 -11.95 8.27
CA SER A 37 -5.66 -13.10 7.82
C SER A 37 -6.09 -13.99 8.99
N GLU A 38 -6.00 -13.48 10.21
CA GLU A 38 -6.31 -14.22 11.42
C GLU A 38 -7.82 -14.28 11.63
N GLU A 39 -8.34 -15.49 11.88
CA GLU A 39 -9.77 -15.69 12.13
C GLU A 39 -10.15 -15.00 13.45
N THR A 40 -10.88 -13.89 13.35
CA THR A 40 -11.40 -13.20 14.52
C THR A 40 -12.69 -13.89 14.98
N ARG A 41 -12.64 -14.55 16.14
CA ARG A 41 -13.81 -15.15 16.79
C ARG A 41 -14.26 -14.31 17.99
N VAL A 42 -15.50 -13.83 17.95
CA VAL A 42 -16.11 -13.11 19.07
C VAL A 42 -17.29 -13.95 19.58
N PRO A 43 -17.36 -14.26 20.89
CA PRO A 43 -18.51 -14.94 21.46
C PRO A 43 -19.74 -14.03 21.35
N VAL A 44 -20.84 -14.57 20.82
CA VAL A 44 -22.12 -13.85 20.71
C VAL A 44 -23.12 -14.48 21.67
N THR A 45 -23.74 -13.67 22.52
CA THR A 45 -24.87 -14.12 23.35
C THR A 45 -26.12 -14.12 22.48
N LEU A 46 -26.71 -15.30 22.29
CA LEU A 46 -27.98 -15.46 21.57
C LEU A 46 -29.11 -15.44 22.61
N ASP A 47 -29.88 -14.35 22.65
CA ASP A 47 -31.17 -14.34 23.36
C ASP A 47 -32.21 -15.03 22.47
N ALA A 48 -32.70 -16.18 22.93
CA ALA A 48 -33.81 -16.88 22.31
C ALA A 48 -35.05 -16.64 23.18
N GLU A 49 -35.97 -15.81 22.68
CA GLU A 49 -37.33 -15.64 23.22
C GLU A 49 -38.27 -16.73 22.69
#